data_AF-A0A401M669-F1
#
_entry.id   AF-A0A401M669-F1
#
_cell.length_a   1.000
_cell.length_b   1.000
_cell.length_c   1.000
_cell.angle_alpha   90.00
_cell.angle_beta   90.00
_cell.angle_gamma   90.00
#
_symmetry.space_group_name_H-M   'P 1'
#
loop_
_entity.id
_entity.type
_entity.pdbx_description
1 polymer ?
#
loop_
_entity_poly.entity_id
_entity_poly.type
_entity_poly.pdbx_seq_one_letter_code
_entity_poly.pdbx_strand_id
1 'polypeptide(L)'
;MSDQVLLPHVIRYNGTVPTKLTGWPRYENYRAPERFQDIARTLGLPAATPTEGVESLARAVESLRDAVGIEPSFQALGVNERTFLDALPEQALNAYEDQCAPANPRMPMLDDMQEIMRAAYFGPLGSPGE
;
A
#
# COMPACT_ATOMS: atom_id res chain seq x y z
N MET A 1 -5.86 5.94 12.08
CA MET A 1 -7.00 6.22 11.18
C MET A 1 -6.55 6.23 9.71
N SER A 2 -5.36 6.73 9.38
CA SER A 2 -4.74 6.65 8.04
C SER A 2 -4.44 5.23 7.55
N ASP A 3 -4.14 4.30 8.46
CA ASP A 3 -3.65 2.95 8.11
C ASP A 3 -4.63 2.16 7.24
N GLN A 4 -5.93 2.39 7.41
CA GLN A 4 -6.98 1.68 6.67
C GLN A 4 -7.06 2.09 5.21
N VAL A 5 -6.76 3.37 4.92
CA VAL A 5 -6.70 3.89 3.54
C VAL A 5 -5.42 3.40 2.86
N LEU A 6 -4.30 3.34 3.59
CA LEU A 6 -2.99 2.97 3.03
C LEU A 6 -2.79 1.46 2.86
N LEU A 7 -3.38 0.64 3.74
CA LEU A 7 -3.09 -0.80 3.81
C LEU A 7 -3.32 -1.57 2.49
N PRO A 8 -4.42 -1.38 1.74
CA PRO A 8 -4.58 -2.05 0.45
C PRO A 8 -3.47 -1.70 -0.56
N HIS A 9 -3.03 -0.44 -0.57
CA HIS A 9 -1.95 0.01 -1.45
C HIS A 9 -0.60 -0.56 -1.02
N VAL A 10 -0.33 -0.61 0.29
CA VAL A 10 0.90 -1.21 0.84
C VAL A 10 0.95 -2.72 0.58
N ILE A 11 -0.17 -3.43 0.67
CA ILE A 11 -0.25 -4.86 0.32
C ILE A 11 0.12 -5.06 -1.15
N ARG A 12 -0.44 -4.26 -2.07
CA ARG A 12 -0.12 -4.37 -3.50
C ARG A 12 1.33 -4.03 -3.80
N TYR A 13 1.85 -2.98 -3.17
CA TYR A 13 3.24 -2.55 -3.31
C TYR A 13 4.23 -3.63 -2.84
N ASN A 14 4.03 -4.15 -1.63
CA ASN A 14 4.86 -5.22 -1.08
C ASN A 14 4.61 -6.58 -1.76
N GLY A 15 3.42 -6.81 -2.31
CA GLY A 15 3.06 -8.02 -3.04
C GLY A 15 3.67 -8.12 -4.43
N THR A 16 4.44 -7.12 -4.86
CA THR A 16 5.15 -7.12 -6.15
C THR A 16 6.65 -7.31 -5.92
N VAL A 17 7.27 -8.21 -6.70
CA VAL A 17 8.72 -8.43 -6.64
C VAL A 17 9.45 -7.20 -7.21
N PRO A 18 10.37 -6.55 -6.49
CA PRO A 18 11.10 -5.38 -6.98
C PRO A 18 11.97 -5.73 -8.20
N THR A 19 11.94 -4.89 -9.23
CA THR A 19 12.75 -5.09 -10.46
C THR A 19 14.20 -4.66 -10.30
N LYS A 20 14.49 -3.71 -9.40
CA LYS A 20 15.84 -3.31 -9.02
C LYS A 20 16.16 -3.97 -7.68
N LEU A 21 16.89 -5.08 -7.72
CA LEU A 21 17.57 -5.64 -6.55
C LEU A 21 18.66 -4.65 -6.13
N THR A 22 18.28 -3.58 -5.43
CA THR A 22 19.26 -2.78 -4.68
C THR A 22 19.91 -3.72 -3.66
N GLY A 23 21.16 -3.46 -3.25
CA GLY A 23 21.96 -4.36 -2.38
C GLY A 23 21.43 -4.53 -0.95
N TRP A 24 20.11 -4.50 -0.75
CA TRP A 24 19.46 -4.71 0.52
C TRP A 24 19.43 -6.21 0.83
N PRO A 25 19.98 -6.66 1.98
CA PRO A 25 20.17 -8.08 2.30
C PRO A 25 18.88 -8.91 2.27
N ARG A 26 17.71 -8.28 2.43
CA ARG A 26 16.41 -8.96 2.43
C ARG A 26 15.89 -9.32 1.02
N TYR A 27 16.50 -8.79 -0.04
CA TYR A 27 16.04 -9.06 -1.41
C TYR A 27 16.54 -10.37 -2.00
N GLU A 28 17.56 -11.01 -1.42
CA GLU A 28 18.06 -12.32 -1.89
C GLU A 28 16.98 -13.41 -1.88
N ASN A 29 15.97 -13.28 -1.02
CA ASN A 29 14.81 -14.16 -0.96
C ASN A 29 13.53 -13.35 -0.67
N TYR A 30 13.13 -12.50 -1.61
CA TYR A 30 11.89 -11.72 -1.47
C TYR A 30 10.65 -12.63 -1.53
N ARG A 31 9.99 -12.85 -0.39
CA ARG A 31 8.87 -13.80 -0.23
C ARG A 31 7.53 -13.15 0.17
N ALA A 32 7.42 -11.83 0.04
CA ALA A 32 6.20 -11.13 0.42
C ALA A 32 4.96 -11.57 -0.39
N PRO A 33 5.03 -11.77 -1.72
CA PRO A 33 3.87 -12.23 -2.50
C PRO A 33 3.32 -13.57 -2.02
N GLU A 34 4.21 -14.54 -1.74
CA GLU A 34 3.84 -15.86 -1.25
C GLU A 34 3.24 -15.79 0.16
N ARG A 35 3.76 -14.92 1.02
CA ARG A 35 3.18 -14.70 2.36
C ARG A 35 1.77 -14.12 2.28
N PHE A 36 1.52 -13.18 1.38
CA PHE A 36 0.18 -12.67 1.16
C PHE A 36 -0.75 -13.74 0.56
N GLN A 37 -0.24 -14.60 -0.32
CA GLN A 37 -0.97 -15.76 -0.82
C GLN A 37 -1.40 -16.71 0.31
N ASP A 38 -0.51 -17.02 1.24
CA ASP A 38 -0.80 -17.91 2.37
C ASP A 38 -1.85 -17.31 3.31
N ILE A 39 -1.81 -15.98 3.53
CA ILE A 39 -2.85 -15.26 4.27
C ILE A 39 -4.18 -15.36 3.53
N ALA A 40 -4.21 -15.07 2.23
CA ALA A 40 -5.42 -15.14 1.42
C ALA A 40 -6.05 -16.55 1.45
N ARG A 41 -5.23 -17.60 1.33
CA ARG A 41 -5.68 -19.00 1.46
C ARG A 41 -6.27 -19.31 2.83
N THR A 42 -5.61 -18.83 3.90
CA THR A 42 -6.08 -19.03 5.28
C THR A 42 -7.44 -18.39 5.52
N LEU A 43 -7.71 -17.27 4.86
CA LEU A 43 -8.99 -16.55 4.90
C LEU A 43 -10.04 -17.12 3.93
N GLY A 44 -9.71 -18.16 3.15
CA GLY A 44 -10.61 -18.76 2.16
C GLY A 44 -10.82 -17.90 0.90
N LEU A 45 -9.91 -16.98 0.60
CA LEU A 45 -9.96 -16.11 -0.58
C LEU A 45 -9.30 -16.78 -1.80
N PRO A 46 -9.66 -16.35 -3.04
CA PRO A 46 -8.97 -16.81 -4.25
C PRO A 46 -7.46 -16.50 -4.19
N ALA A 47 -6.64 -17.52 -4.42
CA ALA A 47 -5.19 -17.43 -4.22
C ALA A 47 -4.44 -18.58 -4.93
N ALA A 48 -4.80 -18.88 -6.19
CA ALA A 48 -4.13 -19.89 -6.98
C ALA A 48 -2.68 -19.48 -7.30
N THR A 49 -2.42 -18.18 -7.47
CA THR A 49 -1.08 -17.61 -7.67
C THR A 49 -0.74 -16.57 -6.59
N PRO A 50 0.55 -16.25 -6.35
CA PRO A 50 0.93 -15.17 -5.44
C PRO A 50 0.28 -13.83 -5.79
N THR A 51 0.30 -13.47 -7.07
CA THR A 51 -0.33 -12.25 -7.59
C THR A 51 -1.84 -12.20 -7.31
N GLU A 52 -2.55 -13.32 -7.53
CA GLU A 52 -3.97 -13.40 -7.22
C GLU A 52 -4.25 -13.31 -5.72
N GLY A 53 -3.41 -13.94 -4.89
CA GLY A 53 -3.53 -13.88 -3.44
C GLY A 53 -3.32 -12.47 -2.89
N VAL A 54 -2.33 -11.74 -3.40
CA VAL A 54 -2.09 -10.32 -3.07
C VAL A 54 -3.33 -9.48 -3.38
N GLU A 55 -3.86 -9.59 -4.61
CA GLU A 55 -5.00 -8.77 -5.04
C GLU A 55 -6.28 -9.15 -4.28
N SER A 56 -6.51 -10.44 -4.06
CA SER A 56 -7.67 -10.91 -3.31
C SER A 56 -7.65 -10.45 -1.86
N LEU A 57 -6.47 -10.45 -1.22
CA LEU A 57 -6.30 -9.90 0.12
C LEU A 57 -6.52 -8.39 0.16
N ALA A 58 -5.94 -7.63 -0.79
CA ALA A 58 -6.12 -6.18 -0.86
C ALA A 58 -7.61 -5.81 -1.02
N ARG A 59 -8.35 -6.52 -1.90
CA ARG A 59 -9.79 -6.34 -2.08
C ARG A 59 -10.61 -6.73 -0.85
N ALA A 60 -10.20 -7.77 -0.12
CA ALA A 60 -10.87 -8.14 1.12
C ALA A 60 -10.72 -7.05 2.19
N VAL A 61 -9.56 -6.40 2.26
CA VAL A 61 -9.34 -5.25 3.15
C VAL A 61 -10.20 -4.05 2.72
N GLU A 62 -10.28 -3.75 1.42
CA GLU A 62 -11.17 -2.70 0.88
C GLU A 62 -12.64 -2.99 1.21
N SER A 63 -13.08 -4.23 1.00
CA SER A 63 -14.45 -4.66 1.31
C SER A 63 -14.76 -4.57 2.80
N LEU A 64 -13.80 -4.92 3.66
CA LEU A 64 -13.94 -4.79 5.10
C LEU A 64 -14.04 -3.32 5.52
N ARG A 65 -13.18 -2.45 4.98
CA ARG A 65 -13.22 -1.00 5.20
C ARG A 65 -14.60 -0.44 4.85
N ASP A 66 -15.14 -0.80 3.70
CA ASP A 66 -16.45 -0.33 3.24
C ASP A 66 -17.57 -0.87 4.14
N ALA A 67 -17.50 -2.14 4.57
CA ALA A 67 -18.48 -2.76 5.46
C ALA A 67 -18.54 -2.12 6.86
N VAL A 68 -17.44 -1.53 7.33
CA VAL A 68 -17.39 -0.82 8.62
C VAL A 68 -17.61 0.69 8.48
N GLY A 69 -17.94 1.18 7.27
CA GLY A 69 -18.29 2.58 7.02
C GLY A 69 -17.10 3.54 7.07
N ILE A 70 -15.92 3.09 6.65
CA ILE A 70 -14.72 3.92 6.57
C ILE A 70 -14.52 4.40 5.13
N GLU A 71 -14.26 5.70 4.97
CA GLU A 71 -14.07 6.29 3.66
C GLU A 71 -12.85 5.72 2.92
N PRO A 72 -12.92 5.58 1.58
CA PRO A 72 -11.94 4.85 0.81
C PRO A 72 -10.65 5.62 0.50
N SER A 73 -10.62 6.93 0.75
CA SER A 73 -9.49 7.79 0.38
C SER A 73 -9.39 9.03 1.26
N PHE A 74 -8.23 9.69 1.26
CA PHE A 74 -8.08 10.98 1.97
C PHE A 74 -8.97 12.08 1.36
N GLN A 75 -9.20 12.05 0.05
CA GLN A 75 -10.15 12.95 -0.61
C GLN A 75 -11.58 12.74 -0.08
N ALA A 76 -12.03 11.49 0.06
CA ALA A 76 -13.35 11.16 0.59
C ALA A 76 -13.50 11.55 2.08
N LEU A 77 -12.39 11.55 2.83
CA LEU A 77 -12.33 12.08 4.19
C LEU A 77 -12.37 13.63 4.26
N GLY A 78 -12.42 14.32 3.13
CA GLY A 78 -12.49 15.79 3.06
C GLY A 78 -11.14 16.48 3.22
N VAL A 79 -10.02 15.76 3.06
CA VAL A 79 -8.69 16.37 3.04
C VAL A 79 -8.56 17.24 1.78
N ASN A 80 -8.09 18.48 1.94
CA ASN A 80 -7.89 19.39 0.80
C ASN A 80 -6.72 18.91 -0.08
N GLU A 81 -6.97 18.84 -1.39
CA GLU A 81 -5.99 18.34 -2.36
C GLU A 81 -4.70 19.14 -2.37
N ARG A 82 -4.80 20.47 -2.42
CA ARG A 82 -3.63 21.33 -2.46
C ARG A 82 -2.81 21.19 -1.19
N THR A 83 -3.45 21.26 -0.02
CA THR A 83 -2.77 21.06 1.26
C THR A 83 -2.08 19.71 1.33
N PHE A 84 -2.73 18.65 0.81
CA PHE A 84 -2.14 17.31 0.79
C PHE A 84 -0.93 17.24 -0.13
N LEU A 85 -1.05 17.71 -1.38
CA LEU A 85 0.02 17.67 -2.37
C LEU A 85 1.22 18.55 -1.97
N ASP A 86 0.96 19.71 -1.34
CA ASP A 86 2.01 20.61 -0.84
C ASP A 86 2.79 19.96 0.32
N ALA A 87 2.11 19.21 1.20
CA ALA A 87 2.74 18.51 2.33
C ALA A 87 3.38 17.16 1.96
N LEU A 88 3.01 16.57 0.81
CA LEU A 88 3.36 15.22 0.41
C LEU A 88 4.88 14.91 0.44
N PRO A 89 5.79 15.79 -0.04
CA PRO A 89 7.22 15.51 0.00
C PRO A 89 7.76 15.39 1.43
N GLU A 90 7.30 16.23 2.34
CA GLU A 90 7.69 16.21 3.76
C GLU A 90 7.12 14.96 4.46
N GLN A 91 5.86 14.62 4.18
CA GLN A 91 5.24 13.42 4.75
C GLN A 91 5.92 12.12 4.26
N ALA A 92 6.36 12.07 3.00
CA ALA A 92 7.14 10.95 2.48
C ALA A 92 8.51 10.85 3.17
N LEU A 93 9.19 11.97 3.42
CA LEU A 93 10.46 11.97 4.16
C LEU A 93 10.26 11.47 5.60
N ASN A 94 9.23 11.97 6.30
CA ASN A 94 8.91 11.52 7.66
C ASN A 94 8.63 10.01 7.71
N ALA A 95 7.90 9.47 6.72
CA ALA A 95 7.65 8.04 6.63
C ALA A 95 8.91 7.21 6.33
N TYR A 96 9.86 7.77 5.58
CA TYR A 96 11.16 7.15 5.31
C TYR A 96 12.06 7.09 6.54
N GLU A 97 12.03 8.12 7.37
CA GLU A 97 12.81 8.21 8.61
C GLU A 97 12.17 7.48 9.80
N ASP A 98 10.93 6.99 9.64
CA ASP A 98 10.21 6.26 10.67
C ASP A 98 10.91 4.94 11.02
N GLN A 99 10.93 4.63 12.32
CA GLN A 99 11.59 3.44 12.86
C GLN A 99 10.97 2.11 12.39
N CYS A 100 9.77 2.14 11.81
CA CYS A 100 9.12 0.97 11.23
C CYS A 100 9.63 0.65 9.81
N ALA A 101 10.22 1.61 9.09
CA ALA A 101 10.68 1.42 7.70
C ALA A 101 11.72 0.29 7.52
N PRO A 102 12.70 0.08 8.44
CA PRO A 102 13.63 -1.04 8.36
C PRO A 102 12.99 -2.43 8.50
N ALA A 103 11.80 -2.52 9.10
CA ALA A 103 11.07 -3.78 9.27
C ALA A 103 10.30 -4.19 8.01
N ASN A 104 10.00 -3.25 7.10
CA ASN A 104 9.25 -3.49 5.87
C ASN A 104 10.00 -4.53 4.98
N PRO A 105 9.31 -5.51 4.36
CA PRO A 105 9.94 -6.49 3.47
C PRO A 105 10.70 -5.86 2.30
N ARG A 106 10.26 -4.69 1.85
CA ARG A 106 10.88 -3.87 0.80
C ARG A 106 11.31 -2.55 1.42
N MET A 107 12.52 -2.07 1.13
CA MET A 107 12.89 -0.69 1.45
C MET A 107 12.12 0.24 0.53
N PRO A 108 11.17 1.04 1.07
CA PRO A 108 10.41 1.99 0.27
C PRO A 108 11.27 3.22 -0.04
N MET A 109 11.48 3.51 -1.32
CA MET A 109 12.14 4.75 -1.73
C MET A 109 11.17 5.93 -1.59
N LEU A 110 11.69 7.16 -1.46
CA LEU A 110 10.85 8.37 -1.34
C LEU A 110 9.81 8.50 -2.46
N ASP A 111 10.19 8.17 -3.69
CA ASP A 111 9.29 8.20 -4.85
C ASP A 111 8.16 7.16 -4.70
N ASP A 112 8.49 5.94 -4.29
CA ASP A 112 7.51 4.86 -4.03
C ASP A 112 6.51 5.30 -2.95
N MET A 113 6.98 5.94 -1.88
CA MET A 113 6.12 6.44 -0.80
C MET A 113 5.15 7.50 -1.29
N GLN A 114 5.63 8.46 -2.07
CA GLN A 114 4.78 9.51 -2.64
C GLN A 114 3.73 8.92 -3.59
N GLU A 115 4.08 7.91 -4.40
CA GLU A 115 3.12 7.23 -5.25
C GLU A 115 2.02 6.52 -4.45
N ILE A 116 2.39 5.77 -3.41
CA ILE A 116 1.42 5.10 -2.52
C ILE A 116 0.51 6.13 -1.85
N MET A 117 1.07 7.22 -1.33
CA MET A 117 0.31 8.28 -0.67
C MET A 117 -0.63 9.02 -1.64
N ARG A 118 -0.21 9.27 -2.89
CA ARG A 118 -1.10 9.82 -3.93
C ARG A 118 -2.23 8.86 -4.27
N ALA A 119 -1.93 7.57 -4.45
CA ALA A 119 -2.95 6.56 -4.72
C ALA A 119 -3.98 6.48 -3.57
N ALA A 120 -3.53 6.59 -2.33
CA ALA A 120 -4.39 6.65 -1.14
C ALA A 120 -5.21 7.95 -1.06
N TYR A 121 -4.75 9.04 -1.66
CA TYR A 121 -5.49 10.29 -1.70
C TYR A 121 -6.66 10.25 -2.69
N PHE A 122 -6.38 9.84 -3.93
CA PHE A 122 -7.38 9.79 -5.00
C PHE A 122 -8.26 8.52 -4.95
N GLY A 123 -7.80 7.49 -4.24
CA GLY A 123 -8.48 6.20 -4.17
C GLY A 123 -8.41 5.41 -5.49
N PRO A 124 -9.06 4.24 -5.56
CA PRO A 124 -9.01 3.34 -6.73
C PRO A 124 -9.69 3.89 -8.00
N LEU A 125 -10.38 5.03 -7.94
CA LEU A 125 -11.15 5.61 -9.04
C LEU A 125 -10.71 7.04 -9.45
N GLY A 126 -9.81 7.68 -8.69
CA GLY A 126 -9.41 9.06 -8.97
C GLY A 126 -8.14 9.14 -9.80
N SER A 127 -8.22 9.80 -10.96
CA SER A 127 -7.05 10.37 -11.64
C SER A 127 -6.86 11.81 -11.16
N PRO A 128 -5.63 12.36 -11.15
CA PRO A 128 -5.43 13.77 -10.83
C PRO A 128 -6.14 14.65 -11.88
N GLY A 129 -7.14 15.42 -11.45
CA GLY A 129 -7.79 16.48 -12.25
C GLY A 129 -8.94 16.03 -13.16
N GLU A 130 -10.17 16.10 -12.63
CA GLU A 130 -11.37 16.52 -13.37
C GLU A 130 -12.03 17.70 -12.65
#